data_AF-A0A8T4QNY3-F1
#
_entry.id   AF-A0A8T4QNY3-F1
#
_cell.length_a   1.000
_cell.length_b   1.000
_cell.length_c   1.000
_cell.angle_alpha   90.00
_cell.angle_beta   90.00
_cell.angle_gamma   90.00
#
_symmetry.space_group_name_H-M   'P 1'
#
loop_
_entity.id
_entity.type
_entity.pdbx_description
1 polymer ?
#
loop_
_entity_poly.entity_id
_entity_poly.type
_entity_poly.pdbx_seq_one_letter_code
_entity_poly.pdbx_strand_id
1 'polypeptide(L)' 'KPAMMLLGLHNAKGPIYASSLAKSVDCTYSHVVKILQHMETSGLINFEKTGRLKLLTLTKEGKNVAEHINEVRNIL' A
#
# COMPACT_ATOMS: atom_id res chain seq x y z
N LYS A 1 -2.95 7.73 7.47
CA LYS A 1 -2.21 6.45 7.36
C LYS A 1 -2.43 5.73 6.02
N PRO A 2 -3.66 5.59 5.47
CA PRO A 2 -3.86 4.91 4.17
C PRO A 2 -3.14 5.56 2.98
N ALA A 3 -3.18 6.90 2.87
CA ALA A 3 -2.43 7.62 1.84
C ALA A 3 -0.92 7.36 1.90
N MET A 4 -0.33 7.32 3.10
CA MET A 4 1.10 7.00 3.29
C MET A 4 1.44 5.56 2.87
N MET A 5 0.53 4.60 3.11
CA MET A 5 0.72 3.22 2.64
C MET A 5 0.68 3.14 1.11
N LEU A 6 -0.25 3.85 0.50
CA LEU A 6 -0.46 3.88 -0.94
C LEU A 6 0.73 4.55 -1.65
N LEU A 7 1.23 5.67 -1.13
CA LEU A 7 2.46 6.32 -1.58
C LEU A 7 3.71 5.47 -1.34
N GLY A 8 3.78 4.75 -0.21
CA GLY A 8 4.88 3.83 0.09
C GLY A 8 4.97 2.69 -0.92
N LEU A 9 3.82 2.15 -1.34
CA LEU A 9 3.73 1.15 -2.41
C LEU A 9 4.06 1.76 -3.78
N HIS A 10 3.64 3.00 -4.05
CA HIS A 10 3.91 3.69 -5.31
C HIS A 10 5.39 3.98 -5.52
N ASN A 11 6.08 4.42 -4.48
CA ASN A 11 7.50 4.76 -4.54
C ASN A 11 8.44 3.55 -4.51
N ALA A 12 7.91 2.35 -4.25
CA ALA A 12 8.73 1.14 -4.23
C ALA A 12 9.02 0.65 -5.64
N LYS A 13 10.27 0.25 -5.86
CA LYS A 13 10.76 -0.29 -7.15
C LYS A 13 10.27 -1.72 -7.44
N GLY A 14 9.39 -2.28 -6.61
CA GLY A 14 8.91 -3.66 -6.72
C GLY A 14 7.96 -4.07 -5.60
N PRO A 15 7.55 -5.35 -5.57
CA PRO A 15 6.63 -5.88 -4.57
C PRO A 15 7.14 -5.69 -3.15
N ILE A 16 6.29 -5.19 -2.24
CA ILE A 16 6.66 -4.96 -0.84
C ILE A 16 6.03 -6.01 0.07
N TYR A 17 6.77 -6.50 1.05
CA TYR A 17 6.19 -7.29 2.14
C TYR A 17 5.32 -6.43 3.06
N ALA A 18 4.12 -6.90 3.39
CA ALA A 18 3.23 -6.20 4.33
C ALA A 18 3.90 -5.87 5.68
N SER A 19 4.82 -6.72 6.15
CA SER A 19 5.61 -6.48 7.36
C SER A 19 6.60 -5.33 7.24
N SER A 20 7.20 -5.12 6.06
CA SER A 20 8.09 -3.99 5.77
C SER A 20 7.30 -2.69 5.72
N LEU A 21 6.14 -2.70 5.05
CA LEU A 21 5.24 -1.55 5.01
C LEU A 21 4.73 -1.19 6.41
N ALA A 22 4.36 -2.18 7.24
CA ALA A 22 3.88 -1.94 8.60
C ALA A 22 4.91 -1.22 9.48
N LYS A 23 6.21 -1.56 9.37
CA LYS A 23 7.29 -0.87 10.10
C LYS A 23 7.41 0.61 9.72
N SER A 24 7.08 0.98 8.49
CA SER A 24 7.20 2.35 7.99
C SER A 24 6.05 3.29 8.40
N VAL A 25 4.89 2.74 8.82
CA VAL A 25 3.64 3.54 9.01
C VAL A 25 3.30 3.76 10.49
N ASP A 26 4.23 3.48 11.41
CA ASP A 26 4.07 3.67 12.86
C ASP A 26 2.70 3.18 13.38
N CYS A 27 2.41 1.91 13.11
CA CYS A 27 1.14 1.28 13.42
C CYS A 27 1.31 -0.20 13.72
N THR A 28 0.41 -0.77 14.52
CA THR A 28 0.44 -2.21 14.81
C THR A 28 0.19 -3.01 13.54
N TYR A 29 0.85 -4.17 13.44
CA TYR A 29 0.73 -5.04 12.28
C TYR A 29 -0.73 -5.42 11.98
N SER A 30 -1.53 -5.73 13.01
CA SER A 30 -2.94 -6.08 12.86
C SER A 30 -3.78 -4.94 12.24
N HIS A 31 -3.52 -3.70 12.64
CA HIS A 31 -4.21 -2.54 12.08
C HIS A 31 -3.78 -2.31 10.62
N VAL A 32 -2.49 -2.44 10.30
CA VAL A 32 -1.99 -2.32 8.93
C VAL A 32 -2.63 -3.36 8.02
N VAL A 33 -2.69 -4.63 8.45
CA VAL A 33 -3.33 -5.71 7.67
C VAL A 33 -4.80 -5.40 7.39
N LYS A 34 -5.55 -4.89 8.38
CA LYS A 34 -6.95 -4.52 8.19
C LYS A 34 -7.13 -3.42 7.14
N ILE A 35 -6.27 -2.41 7.15
CA ILE A 35 -6.28 -1.33 6.14
C ILE A 35 -5.96 -1.91 4.76
N LEU A 36 -4.94 -2.75 4.66
CA LEU A 36 -4.55 -3.37 3.38
C LEU A 36 -5.66 -4.27 2.81
N GLN A 37 -6.40 -4.99 3.66
CA GLN A 37 -7.58 -5.76 3.23
C GLN A 37 -8.68 -4.87 2.66
N HIS A 38 -8.95 -3.71 3.26
CA HIS A 38 -9.91 -2.75 2.68
C HIS A 38 -9.42 -2.18 1.35
N MET A 39 -8.11 -1.90 1.21
CA MET A 39 -7.53 -1.42 -0.04
C MET A 39 -7.59 -2.47 -1.16
N GLU A 40 -7.39 -3.76 -0.83
CA GLU A 40 -7.58 -4.88 -1.78
C GLU A 40 -9.04 -4.97 -2.20
N THR A 41 -9.97 -4.95 -1.24
CA THR A 41 -11.41 -4.98 -1.52
C THR A 41 -11.86 -3.80 -2.38
N SER A 42 -11.19 -2.65 -2.25
CA SER A 42 -11.45 -1.44 -3.04
C SER A 42 -10.74 -1.46 -4.41
N GLY A 43 -10.01 -2.52 -4.75
CA GLY A 43 -9.30 -2.67 -6.02
C GLY A 43 -8.05 -1.80 -6.16
N LEU A 44 -7.47 -1.30 -5.07
CA LEU A 44 -6.30 -0.41 -5.10
C LEU A 44 -4.98 -1.19 -5.03
N ILE A 45 -4.97 -2.35 -4.38
CA ILE A 45 -3.78 -3.19 -4.23
C ILE A 45 -4.11 -4.65 -4.50
N ASN A 46 -3.11 -5.43 -4.86
CA ASN A 46 -3.18 -6.88 -4.94
C ASN A 46 -2.32 -7.50 -3.84
N PHE A 47 -2.82 -8.59 -3.26
CA PHE A 47 -2.00 -9.49 -2.47
C PHE A 47 -1.56 -10.68 -3.31
N GLU A 48 -0.26 -10.76 -3.56
CA GLU A 48 0.36 -11.97 -4.10
C GLU A 48 0.72 -12.90 -2.95
N LYS A 49 0.12 -14.10 -2.98
CA LYS A 49 0.29 -15.09 -1.94
C LYS A 49 1.44 -16.03 -2.32
N THR A 50 2.62 -15.76 -1.78
CA THR A 50 3.79 -16.63 -1.92
C THR A 50 3.99 -17.39 -0.61
N GLY A 51 3.26 -18.51 -0.45
CA GLY A 51 3.24 -19.27 0.79
C GLY A 51 2.61 -18.51 1.97
N ARG A 52 3.35 -18.36 3.08
CA ARG A 52 2.93 -17.55 4.26
C ARG A 52 3.17 -16.05 4.06
N LEU A 53 3.93 -15.67 3.04
CA LEU A 53 4.29 -14.28 2.75
C LEU A 53 3.26 -13.65 1.80
N LYS A 54 2.83 -12.45 2.17
CA LYS A 54 1.94 -11.61 1.37
C LYS A 54 2.77 -10.47 0.78
N LEU A 55 3.03 -10.55 -0.52
CA LEU A 55 3.60 -9.46 -1.30
C LEU A 55 2.47 -8.52 -1.72
N LEU A 56 2.75 -7.22 -1.67
CA LEU A 56 1.83 -6.14 -2.00
C LEU A 56 2.27 -5.48 -3.29
N THR A 57 1.34 -5.34 -4.23
CA THR A 57 1.52 -4.58 -5.47
C THR A 57 0.34 -3.63 -5.68
N LEU A 58 0.57 -2.49 -6.34
CA LEU A 58 -0.52 -1.60 -6.74
C LEU A 58 -1.22 -2.17 -7.98
N THR A 59 -2.54 -2.06 -8.01
CA THR A 59 -3.31 -2.21 -9.25
C THR A 59 -3.09 -0.99 -10.15
N LYS A 60 -3.64 -1.02 -11.38
CA LYS A 60 -3.65 0.16 -12.26
C LYS A 60 -4.37 1.34 -11.59
N GLU A 61 -5.56 1.10 -11.03
CA GLU A 61 -6.33 2.13 -10.32
C GLU A 61 -5.59 2.62 -9.07
N GLY A 62 -4.95 1.72 -8.32
CA GLY A 62 -4.11 2.08 -7.18
C GLY A 62 -2.97 3.01 -7.56
N LYS A 63 -2.30 2.77 -8.69
CA LYS A 63 -1.25 3.67 -9.20
C LYS A 63 -1.80 5.05 -9.53
N ASN A 64 -2.92 5.14 -10.25
CA ASN A 64 -3.55 6.41 -10.58
C ASN A 64 -3.91 7.18 -9.30
N VAL A 65 -4.55 6.52 -8.33
CA VAL A 65 -4.91 7.16 -7.05
C VAL A 65 -3.67 7.63 -6.30
N ALA A 66 -2.60 6.83 -6.26
CA ALA A 66 -1.35 7.22 -5.62
C ALA A 66 -0.72 8.46 -6.25
N GLU A 67 -0.75 8.54 -7.58
CA GLU A 67 -0.18 9.63 -8.36
C GLU A 67 -0.89 10.94 -8.05
N HIS A 68 -2.22 10.97 -8.12
CA HIS A 68 -3.00 12.16 -7.73
C HIS A 68 -2.76 12.58 -6.27
N ILE A 69 -2.64 11.62 -5.34
CA ILE A 69 -2.31 11.92 -3.95
C ILE A 69 -0.90 12.54 -3.84
N ASN A 70 0.04 12.05 -4.63
CA ASN A 70 1.42 12.55 -4.65
C ASN A 70 1.49 13.97 -5.22
N GLU A 71 0.73 14.25 -6.28
CA GLU A 71 0.60 15.59 -6.85
C GLU A 71 0.04 16.58 -5.83
N VAL A 72 -1.08 16.24 -5.17
CA VAL A 72 -1.67 17.09 -4.12
C VAL A 72 -0.67 17.35 -3.00
N ARG A 73 0.09 16.32 -2.59
CA ARG A 73 1.13 16.46 -1.57
C ARG A 73 2.26 17.40 -1.98
N ASN A 74 2.60 17.48 -3.27
CA ASN A 74 3.67 18.36 -3.75
C ASN A 74 3.23 19.82 -3.87
N ILE A 75 1.92 20.09 -3.85
CA ILE A 75 1.33 21.43 -3.96
C ILE A 75 1.09 22.07 -2.57
N LEU A 76 0.97 21.25 -1.51
CA LEU A 76 0.70 21.66 -0.13
C LEU A 76 1.98 21.64 0.73
#